data_AF-K2CFB9-F1
#
_entry.id   AF-K2CFB9-F1
#
_cell.length_a   1.000
_cell.length_b   1.000
_cell.length_c   1.000
_cell.angle_alpha   90.00
_cell.angle_beta   90.00
_cell.angle_gamma   90.00
#
_symmetry.space_group_name_H-M   'P 1'
#
loop_
_entity.id
_entity.type
_entity.pdbx_description
1 polymer ?
#
loop_
_entity_poly.entity_id
_entity_poly.type
_entity_poly.pdbx_seq_one_letter_code
_entity_poly.pdbx_strand_id
1 'polypeptide(L)'
;MPAQAFLSPSDQNLWPVMSENFDIPSSDIKKTGVRQQLDWDLHNRKYIHRLTVNAKPFLYYVFQETKKYHLPAELALLPMIESGYVPRGRSTAGAVGLWQLMPGTADNFGIKMNYFYDGRRSTTVSTQAALRFLSYLYQEFDHNWLLALAAYNAGPGTVLEAIKYNQAHGRPTNFWALPLPKETEAYIPKLLALATVIQHPHTYGMNLEPVPNKAVTGTVTINKQMKLQTIAT
;
A
#
# COMPACT_ATOMS: atom_id res chain seq x y z
N MET A 1 -43.46 -2.11 3.01
CA MET A 1 -42.24 -2.30 3.82
C MET A 1 -41.10 -2.59 2.85
N PRO A 2 -39.99 -1.84 2.82
CA PRO A 2 -38.90 -2.18 1.94
C PRO A 2 -38.18 -3.42 2.52
N ALA A 3 -37.91 -4.39 1.66
CA ALA A 3 -37.18 -5.60 2.02
C ALA A 3 -35.80 -5.22 2.58
N GLN A 4 -35.48 -5.65 3.81
CA GLN A 4 -34.11 -5.72 4.27
C GLN A 4 -33.37 -6.65 3.31
N ALA A 5 -32.58 -6.10 2.40
CA ALA A 5 -31.62 -6.89 1.63
C ALA A 5 -30.64 -7.50 2.64
N PHE A 6 -30.74 -8.81 2.86
CA PHE A 6 -29.74 -9.54 3.62
C PHE A 6 -28.43 -9.44 2.84
N LEU A 7 -27.49 -8.62 3.34
CA LEU A 7 -26.13 -8.57 2.84
C LEU A 7 -25.55 -9.99 2.85
N SER A 8 -25.01 -10.43 1.72
CA SER A 8 -24.34 -11.71 1.65
C SER A 8 -23.16 -11.74 2.64
N PRO A 9 -22.73 -12.90 3.13
CA PRO A 9 -21.54 -13.00 3.98
C PRO A 9 -20.28 -12.37 3.34
N SER A 10 -20.19 -12.39 2.01
CA SER A 10 -19.15 -11.68 1.23
C SER A 10 -19.27 -10.16 1.30
N ASP A 11 -20.47 -9.60 1.43
CA ASP A 11 -20.66 -8.15 1.56
C ASP A 11 -20.21 -7.61 2.92
N GLN A 12 -20.07 -8.48 3.92
CA GLN A 12 -19.64 -8.11 5.27
C GLN A 12 -18.11 -8.09 5.43
N ASN A 13 -17.38 -8.87 4.64
CA ASN A 13 -15.92 -8.96 4.67
C ASN A 13 -15.32 -8.22 3.48
N LEU A 14 -14.34 -7.36 3.73
CA LEU A 14 -13.77 -6.49 2.72
C LEU A 14 -12.87 -7.23 1.72
N TRP A 15 -12.23 -8.33 2.13
CA TRP A 15 -11.21 -9.00 1.31
C TRP A 15 -11.69 -9.41 -0.08
N PRO A 16 -12.83 -10.13 -0.25
CA PRO A 16 -13.32 -10.51 -1.58
C PRO A 16 -13.67 -9.29 -2.43
N VAL A 17 -14.37 -8.32 -1.85
CA VAL A 17 -14.76 -7.07 -2.54
C VAL A 17 -13.52 -6.32 -3.04
N MET A 18 -12.47 -6.23 -2.23
CA MET A 18 -11.26 -5.52 -2.60
C MET A 18 -10.46 -6.27 -3.67
N SER A 19 -10.30 -7.59 -3.56
CA SER A 19 -9.49 -8.38 -4.49
C SER A 19 -10.15 -8.59 -5.86
N GLU A 20 -11.46 -8.44 -5.96
CA GLU A 20 -12.18 -8.33 -7.24
C GLU A 20 -11.88 -7.04 -8.00
N ASN A 21 -11.37 -6.00 -7.31
CA ASN A 21 -11.02 -4.70 -7.88
C ASN A 21 -9.50 -4.55 -8.08
N PHE A 22 -8.77 -5.67 -8.11
CA PHE A 22 -7.35 -5.70 -8.45
C PHE A 22 -7.16 -5.51 -9.96
N ASP A 23 -6.29 -4.57 -10.33
CA ASP A 23 -6.09 -4.09 -11.72
C ASP A 23 -4.62 -3.90 -12.12
N ILE A 24 -3.67 -4.14 -11.21
CA ILE A 24 -2.24 -4.15 -11.57
C ILE A 24 -1.95 -5.47 -12.28
N PRO A 25 -1.41 -5.46 -13.52
CA PRO A 25 -1.22 -6.69 -14.30
C PRO A 25 -0.44 -7.78 -13.55
N SER A 26 -1.10 -8.91 -13.31
CA SER A 26 -0.52 -10.08 -12.63
C SER A 26 0.20 -11.04 -13.58
N SER A 27 0.36 -10.68 -14.87
CA SER A 27 1.06 -11.50 -15.87
C SER A 27 2.49 -11.86 -15.46
N ASP A 28 3.07 -11.10 -14.54
CA ASP A 28 4.40 -11.30 -13.98
C ASP A 28 4.46 -12.26 -12.78
N ILE A 29 3.36 -12.89 -12.38
CA ILE A 29 3.34 -13.86 -11.26
C ILE A 29 4.32 -15.03 -11.45
N LYS A 30 4.67 -15.35 -12.70
CA LYS A 30 5.64 -16.40 -13.05
C LYS A 30 7.10 -15.96 -12.90
N LYS A 31 7.37 -14.67 -12.71
CA LYS A 31 8.74 -14.15 -12.52
C LYS A 31 9.34 -14.75 -11.26
N THR A 32 10.63 -15.12 -11.33
CA THR A 32 11.32 -15.81 -10.25
C THR A 32 11.23 -15.08 -8.90
N GLY A 33 11.38 -13.76 -8.90
CA GLY A 33 11.26 -12.95 -7.68
C GLY A 33 9.87 -13.02 -7.04
N VAL A 34 8.80 -12.98 -7.85
CA VAL A 34 7.41 -13.10 -7.35
C VAL A 34 7.16 -14.47 -6.75
N ARG A 35 7.63 -15.54 -7.41
CA ARG A 35 7.52 -16.91 -6.90
C ARG A 35 8.25 -17.11 -5.58
N GLN A 36 9.50 -16.63 -5.49
CA GLN A 36 10.28 -16.71 -4.26
C GLN A 36 9.59 -15.98 -3.11
N GLN A 37 9.01 -14.81 -3.38
CA GLN A 37 8.28 -14.06 -2.38
C GLN A 37 6.97 -14.74 -1.98
N LEU A 38 6.23 -15.32 -2.93
CA LEU A 38 5.04 -16.11 -2.64
C LEU A 38 5.38 -17.32 -1.77
N ASP A 39 6.42 -18.08 -2.11
CA ASP A 39 6.88 -19.20 -1.29
C ASP A 39 7.25 -18.73 0.11
N TRP A 40 7.94 -17.59 0.23
CA TRP A 40 8.24 -16.99 1.53
C TRP A 40 6.96 -16.65 2.31
N ASP A 41 5.96 -16.01 1.69
CA ASP A 41 4.69 -15.65 2.33
C ASP A 41 3.95 -16.90 2.85
N LEU A 42 3.94 -17.99 2.07
CA LEU A 42 3.32 -19.27 2.43
C LEU A 42 4.01 -20.00 3.58
N HIS A 43 5.33 -19.83 3.72
CA HIS A 43 6.09 -20.31 4.88
C HIS A 43 5.91 -19.40 6.10
N ASN A 44 5.63 -18.11 5.89
CA ASN A 44 5.51 -17.10 6.93
C ASN A 44 4.04 -16.73 7.24
N ARG A 45 3.13 -17.70 7.29
CA ARG A 45 1.68 -17.45 7.46
C ARG A 45 1.33 -16.59 8.67
N LYS A 46 2.03 -16.77 9.80
CA LYS A 46 1.83 -15.95 11.01
C LYS A 46 2.15 -14.47 10.78
N TYR A 47 3.17 -14.19 9.95
CA TYR A 47 3.52 -12.83 9.55
C TYR A 47 2.38 -12.22 8.72
N ILE A 48 1.89 -12.93 7.70
CA ILE A 48 0.78 -12.46 6.86
C ILE A 48 -0.50 -12.24 7.69
N HIS A 49 -0.86 -13.19 8.56
CA HIS A 49 -1.99 -13.01 9.47
C HIS A 49 -1.84 -11.73 10.31
N ARG A 50 -0.65 -11.47 10.88
CA ARG A 50 -0.40 -10.24 11.63
C ARG A 50 -0.60 -8.97 10.78
N LEU A 51 -0.19 -8.98 9.51
CA LEU A 51 -0.45 -7.87 8.59
C LEU A 51 -1.96 -7.62 8.44
N THR A 52 -2.76 -8.68 8.27
CA THR A 52 -4.22 -8.56 8.16
C THR A 52 -4.87 -8.03 9.44
N VAL A 53 -4.38 -8.45 10.61
CA VAL A 53 -4.83 -7.94 11.91
C VAL A 53 -4.55 -6.45 12.05
N ASN A 54 -3.32 -6.03 11.73
CA ASN A 54 -2.92 -4.62 11.79
C ASN A 54 -3.70 -3.76 10.79
N ALA A 55 -4.07 -4.32 9.64
CA ALA A 55 -4.81 -3.62 8.59
C ALA A 55 -6.28 -3.39 8.94
N LYS A 56 -6.90 -4.28 9.73
CA LYS A 56 -8.33 -4.26 10.08
C LYS A 56 -8.94 -2.89 10.44
N PRO A 57 -8.31 -2.03 11.26
CA PRO A 57 -8.91 -0.74 11.62
C PRO A 57 -8.84 0.31 10.49
N PHE A 58 -7.99 0.12 9.49
CA PHE A 58 -7.64 1.16 8.51
C PHE A 58 -7.96 0.78 7.07
N LEU A 59 -7.94 -0.52 6.74
CA LEU A 59 -8.01 -1.02 5.36
C LEU A 59 -9.28 -0.57 4.64
N TYR A 60 -10.43 -0.56 5.32
CA TYR A 60 -11.67 -0.06 4.72
C TYR A 60 -11.51 1.39 4.25
N TYR A 61 -10.99 2.28 5.09
CA TYR A 61 -10.77 3.67 4.71
C TYR A 61 -9.77 3.79 3.56
N VAL A 62 -8.66 3.06 3.63
CA VAL A 62 -7.63 3.09 2.58
C VAL A 62 -8.20 2.64 1.23
N PHE A 63 -8.96 1.55 1.21
CA PHE A 63 -9.61 1.06 0.00
C PHE A 63 -10.69 2.02 -0.54
N GLN A 64 -11.48 2.65 0.32
CA GLN A 64 -12.42 3.68 -0.16
C GLN A 64 -11.69 4.86 -0.80
N GLU A 65 -10.53 5.25 -0.25
CA GLU A 65 -9.72 6.30 -0.88
C GLU A 65 -9.12 5.85 -2.22
N THR A 66 -8.62 4.60 -2.37
CA THR A 66 -8.15 4.14 -3.70
C THR A 66 -9.26 4.23 -4.74
N LYS A 67 -10.50 3.83 -4.39
CA LYS A 67 -11.67 3.98 -5.27
C LYS A 67 -11.97 5.43 -5.61
N LYS A 68 -11.90 6.33 -4.64
CA LYS A 68 -12.14 7.77 -4.83
C LYS A 68 -11.15 8.42 -5.78
N TYR A 69 -9.89 7.97 -5.78
CA TYR A 69 -8.86 8.43 -6.72
C TYR A 69 -8.85 7.62 -8.03
N HIS A 70 -9.78 6.67 -8.22
CA HIS A 70 -9.83 5.76 -9.37
C HIS A 70 -8.52 4.98 -9.57
N LEU A 71 -7.94 4.50 -8.48
CA LEU A 71 -6.68 3.77 -8.46
C LEU A 71 -6.91 2.27 -8.20
N PRO A 72 -5.99 1.39 -8.67
CA PRO A 72 -6.06 -0.03 -8.39
C PRO A 72 -6.15 -0.35 -6.90
N ALA A 73 -6.96 -1.34 -6.55
CA ALA A 73 -7.19 -1.68 -5.15
C ALA A 73 -5.97 -2.32 -4.48
N GLU A 74 -5.01 -2.86 -5.24
CA GLU A 74 -3.72 -3.36 -4.72
C GLU A 74 -2.92 -2.27 -4.01
N LEU A 75 -3.11 -0.99 -4.36
CA LEU A 75 -2.43 0.10 -3.68
C LEU A 75 -2.79 0.16 -2.19
N ALA A 76 -3.96 -0.37 -1.80
CA ALA A 76 -4.35 -0.51 -0.40
C ALA A 76 -3.49 -1.54 0.35
N LEU A 77 -2.71 -2.37 -0.34
CA LEU A 77 -1.79 -3.32 0.27
C LEU A 77 -0.41 -2.71 0.57
N LEU A 78 -0.05 -1.59 -0.05
CA LEU A 78 1.27 -0.98 0.14
C LEU A 78 1.61 -0.71 1.61
N PRO A 79 0.69 -0.24 2.48
CA PRO A 79 1.04 -0.06 3.88
C PRO A 79 1.40 -1.35 4.63
N MET A 80 1.03 -2.54 4.13
CA MET A 80 1.52 -3.82 4.67
C MET A 80 3.01 -4.02 4.38
N ILE A 81 3.46 -3.58 3.20
CA ILE A 81 4.85 -3.67 2.76
C ILE A 81 5.68 -2.59 3.46
N GLU A 82 5.14 -1.38 3.59
CA GLU A 82 5.84 -0.22 4.15
C GLU A 82 6.03 -0.30 5.66
N SER A 83 4.93 -0.46 6.41
CA SER A 83 4.93 -0.36 7.87
C SER A 83 4.34 -1.58 8.58
N GLY A 84 3.84 -2.55 7.82
CA GLY A 84 2.99 -3.60 8.36
C GLY A 84 1.65 -3.08 8.90
N TYR A 85 1.12 -2.02 8.29
CA TYR A 85 -0.06 -1.28 8.72
C TYR A 85 0.07 -0.62 10.11
N VAL A 86 1.27 -0.17 10.49
CA VAL A 86 1.53 0.45 11.81
C VAL A 86 1.66 1.98 11.69
N PRO A 87 0.66 2.77 12.12
CA PRO A 87 0.65 4.24 11.90
C PRO A 87 1.74 5.02 12.64
N ARG A 88 2.40 4.40 13.62
CA ARG A 88 3.48 5.00 14.40
C ARG A 88 4.88 4.57 13.92
N GLY A 89 4.96 3.77 12.86
CA GLY A 89 6.23 3.29 12.31
C GLY A 89 7.13 4.44 11.90
N ARG A 90 8.43 4.31 12.18
CA ARG A 90 9.47 5.23 11.74
C ARG A 90 10.69 4.44 11.29
N SER A 91 11.16 4.68 10.07
CA SER A 91 12.40 4.07 9.57
C SER A 91 13.63 4.82 10.09
N THR A 92 14.79 4.18 10.00
CA THR A 92 16.09 4.80 10.27
C THR A 92 16.38 5.98 9.33
N ALA A 93 15.91 5.92 8.09
CA ALA A 93 16.01 7.01 7.10
C ALA A 93 15.07 8.19 7.38
N GLY A 94 14.10 8.04 8.30
CA GLY A 94 13.18 9.12 8.69
C GLY A 94 11.82 9.11 7.99
N ALA A 95 11.50 8.04 7.26
CA ALA A 95 10.15 7.76 6.78
C ALA A 95 9.20 7.54 7.97
N VAL A 96 7.96 8.02 7.90
CA VAL A 96 7.01 7.96 9.02
C VAL A 96 5.63 7.53 8.57
N GLY A 97 4.96 6.80 9.46
CA GLY A 97 3.54 6.53 9.40
C GLY A 97 3.19 5.30 8.58
N LEU A 98 1.89 5.17 8.32
CA LEU A 98 1.30 4.03 7.64
C LEU A 98 1.95 3.78 6.27
N TRP A 99 2.18 4.87 5.54
CA TRP A 99 2.70 4.91 4.17
C TRP A 99 4.22 5.12 4.07
N GLN A 100 4.93 5.19 5.22
CA GLN A 100 6.37 5.47 5.28
C GLN A 100 6.80 6.66 4.39
N LEU A 101 6.08 7.78 4.48
CA LEU A 101 6.41 8.96 3.67
C LEU A 101 7.66 9.66 4.22
N MET A 102 8.61 9.96 3.32
CA MET A 102 9.75 10.81 3.62
C MET A 102 9.31 12.25 3.86
N PRO A 103 10.03 13.05 4.68
CA PRO A 103 9.63 14.43 4.98
C PRO A 103 9.47 15.28 3.72
N GLY A 104 10.41 15.23 2.76
CA GLY A 104 10.31 16.01 1.52
C GLY A 104 9.09 15.63 0.69
N THR A 105 8.82 14.34 0.52
CA THR A 105 7.60 13.86 -0.18
C THR A 105 6.34 14.30 0.55
N ALA A 106 6.31 14.16 1.87
CA ALA A 106 5.16 14.57 2.68
C ALA A 106 4.86 16.06 2.52
N ASP A 107 5.88 16.91 2.54
CA ASP A 107 5.76 18.36 2.34
C ASP A 107 5.25 18.70 0.92
N ASN A 108 5.86 18.11 -0.11
CA ASN A 108 5.44 18.28 -1.51
C ASN A 108 3.97 17.91 -1.75
N PHE A 109 3.43 16.96 -0.98
CA PHE A 109 2.04 16.54 -1.06
C PHE A 109 1.14 17.12 0.04
N GLY A 110 1.58 18.22 0.67
CA GLY A 110 0.76 19.08 1.53
C GLY A 110 0.54 18.56 2.95
N ILE A 111 1.34 17.60 3.41
CA ILE A 111 1.29 17.14 4.79
C ILE A 111 1.97 18.16 5.69
N LYS A 112 1.19 18.76 6.60
CA LYS A 112 1.74 19.65 7.63
C LYS A 112 2.58 18.86 8.63
N MET A 113 3.79 19.35 8.87
CA MET A 113 4.71 18.82 9.87
C MET A 113 5.28 19.98 10.69
N ASN A 114 5.19 19.88 12.01
CA ASN A 114 5.83 20.78 12.97
C ASN A 114 6.23 19.99 14.22
N TYR A 115 6.82 20.67 15.20
CA TYR A 115 7.32 20.03 16.42
C TYR A 115 6.25 19.23 17.20
N PHE A 116 4.98 19.63 17.11
CA PHE A 116 3.87 19.04 17.88
C PHE A 116 2.98 18.13 17.04
N TYR A 117 3.04 18.24 15.72
CA TYR A 117 2.17 17.52 14.80
C TYR A 117 2.96 17.01 13.59
N ASP A 118 2.92 15.70 13.38
CA ASP A 118 3.45 15.06 12.18
C ASP A 118 2.28 14.40 11.45
N GLY A 119 1.76 15.07 10.42
CA GLY A 119 0.60 14.58 9.66
C GLY A 119 0.83 13.26 8.94
N ARG A 120 2.09 12.81 8.79
CA ARG A 120 2.41 11.48 8.24
C ARG A 120 1.89 10.35 9.12
N ARG A 121 1.67 10.61 10.42
CA ARG A 121 1.09 9.65 11.37
C ARG A 121 -0.43 9.58 11.32
N SER A 122 -1.10 10.55 10.67
CA SER A 122 -2.55 10.51 10.48
C SER A 122 -2.88 9.59 9.32
N THR A 123 -3.64 8.52 9.55
CA THR A 123 -4.10 7.60 8.51
C THR A 123 -4.80 8.36 7.38
N THR A 124 -5.70 9.29 7.70
CA THR A 124 -6.46 10.08 6.71
C THR A 124 -5.55 10.96 5.86
N VAL A 125 -4.73 11.79 6.50
CA VAL A 125 -3.87 12.77 5.80
C VAL A 125 -2.78 12.08 4.99
N SER A 126 -2.10 11.08 5.59
CA SER A 126 -1.03 10.35 4.90
C SER A 126 -1.55 9.52 3.73
N THR A 127 -2.72 8.88 3.84
CA THR A 127 -3.32 8.11 2.73
C THR A 127 -3.65 9.01 1.56
N GLN A 128 -4.31 10.15 1.81
CA GLN A 128 -4.64 11.09 0.73
C GLN A 128 -3.39 11.61 0.03
N ALA A 129 -2.34 11.95 0.78
CA ALA A 129 -1.07 12.38 0.20
C ALA A 129 -0.36 11.27 -0.57
N ALA A 130 -0.29 10.06 -0.03
CA ALA A 130 0.34 8.92 -0.68
C ALA A 130 -0.35 8.54 -1.99
N LEU A 131 -1.69 8.53 -2.03
CA LEU A 131 -2.44 8.22 -3.26
C LEU A 131 -2.31 9.32 -4.32
N ARG A 132 -2.25 10.60 -3.91
CA ARG A 132 -1.88 11.69 -4.84
C ARG A 132 -0.46 11.52 -5.38
N PHE A 133 0.49 11.11 -4.54
CA PHE A 133 1.86 10.85 -4.96
C PHE A 133 1.94 9.67 -5.94
N LEU A 134 1.25 8.57 -5.65
CA LEU A 134 1.15 7.42 -6.56
C LEU A 134 0.48 7.80 -7.89
N SER A 135 -0.53 8.66 -7.86
CA SER A 135 -1.17 9.18 -9.09
C SER A 135 -0.20 10.02 -9.92
N TYR A 136 0.57 10.89 -9.27
CA TYR A 136 1.64 11.67 -9.91
C TYR A 136 2.69 10.75 -10.53
N LEU A 137 3.18 9.75 -9.79
CA LEU A 137 4.17 8.79 -10.30
C LEU A 137 3.62 7.97 -11.46
N TYR A 138 2.34 7.59 -11.41
CA TYR A 138 1.70 6.87 -12.50
C TYR A 138 1.72 7.67 -13.80
N GLN A 139 1.44 8.98 -13.73
CA GLN A 139 1.55 9.88 -14.88
C GLN A 139 3.00 10.07 -15.33
N GLU A 140 3.92 10.28 -14.39
CA GLU A 140 5.36 10.50 -14.66
C GLU A 140 6.00 9.31 -15.40
N PHE A 141 5.56 8.08 -15.10
CA PHE A 141 6.08 6.86 -15.71
C PHE A 141 5.14 6.29 -16.79
N ASP A 142 4.53 7.16 -17.60
CA ASP A 142 3.72 6.78 -18.77
C ASP A 142 2.64 5.74 -18.47
N HIS A 143 1.95 5.89 -17.34
CA HIS A 143 0.87 5.00 -16.91
C HIS A 143 1.36 3.55 -16.69
N ASN A 144 2.62 3.39 -16.24
CA ASN A 144 3.22 2.11 -15.89
C ASN A 144 3.31 1.91 -14.36
N TRP A 145 2.43 1.06 -13.81
CA TRP A 145 2.38 0.81 -12.38
C TRP A 145 3.67 0.22 -11.79
N LEU A 146 4.39 -0.64 -12.53
CA LEU A 146 5.61 -1.26 -11.99
C LEU A 146 6.73 -0.22 -11.80
N LEU A 147 6.86 0.70 -12.75
CA LEU A 147 7.82 1.82 -12.66
C LEU A 147 7.38 2.84 -11.62
N ALA A 148 6.10 3.19 -11.56
CA ALA A 148 5.56 4.12 -10.57
C ALA A 148 5.77 3.60 -9.14
N LEU A 149 5.51 2.32 -8.88
CA LEU A 149 5.72 1.69 -7.58
C LEU A 149 7.23 1.55 -7.24
N ALA A 150 8.07 1.26 -8.22
CA ALA A 150 9.52 1.29 -8.02
C ALA A 150 9.99 2.71 -7.62
N ALA A 151 9.43 3.74 -8.24
CA ALA A 151 9.73 5.13 -7.95
C ALA A 151 9.17 5.59 -6.59
N TYR A 152 8.04 5.02 -6.15
CA TYR A 152 7.52 5.26 -4.80
C TYR A 152 8.53 4.79 -3.74
N ASN A 153 9.12 3.61 -3.93
CA ASN A 153 10.09 3.03 -3.00
C ASN A 153 11.49 3.68 -3.09
N ALA A 154 12.03 3.84 -4.30
CA ALA A 154 13.41 4.28 -4.52
C ALA A 154 13.57 5.79 -4.75
N GLY A 155 12.47 6.50 -4.95
CA GLY A 155 12.43 7.85 -5.49
C GLY A 155 12.42 7.88 -7.03
N PRO A 156 11.74 8.86 -7.65
CA PRO A 156 11.60 8.94 -9.11
C PRO A 156 12.94 9.16 -9.83
N GLY A 157 13.85 9.95 -9.24
CA GLY A 157 15.18 10.18 -9.81
C GLY A 157 15.98 8.88 -10.00
N THR A 158 15.93 7.98 -9.01
CA THR A 158 16.62 6.67 -9.09
C THR A 158 16.13 5.85 -10.27
N VAL A 159 14.80 5.80 -10.48
CA VAL A 159 14.21 5.03 -11.58
C VAL A 159 14.48 5.69 -12.93
N LEU A 160 14.41 7.03 -13.02
CA LEU A 160 14.73 7.77 -14.24
C LEU A 160 16.19 7.58 -14.67
N GLU A 161 17.15 7.61 -13.73
CA GLU A 161 18.55 7.34 -14.03
C GLU A 161 18.77 5.89 -14.48
N ALA A 162 18.10 4.92 -13.85
CA ALA A 162 18.14 3.52 -14.29
C ALA A 162 17.59 3.34 -15.72
N ILE A 163 16.51 4.05 -16.06
CA ILE A 163 15.93 4.06 -17.41
C ILE A 163 16.93 4.65 -18.42
N LYS A 164 17.48 5.84 -18.15
CA LYS A 164 18.48 6.49 -19.01
C LYS A 164 19.69 5.60 -19.24
N TYR A 165 20.18 4.96 -18.17
CA TYR A 165 21.28 4.02 -18.27
C TYR A 165 20.95 2.86 -19.23
N ASN A 166 19.80 2.20 -19.08
CA ASN A 166 19.43 1.11 -19.97
C ASN A 166 19.22 1.58 -21.43
N GLN A 167 18.60 2.74 -21.64
CA GLN A 167 18.42 3.33 -22.98
C GLN A 167 19.76 3.58 -23.67
N ALA A 168 20.73 4.17 -22.97
CA ALA A 168 22.07 4.43 -23.50
C ALA A 168 22.82 3.14 -23.91
N HIS A 169 22.42 1.99 -23.36
CA HIS A 169 23.01 0.68 -23.66
C HIS A 169 22.11 -0.20 -24.54
N GLY A 170 21.02 0.34 -25.11
CA GLY A 170 20.08 -0.42 -25.94
C GLY A 170 19.37 -1.57 -25.21
N ARG A 171 19.20 -1.45 -23.88
CA ARG A 171 18.57 -2.45 -23.02
C ARG A 171 17.10 -2.12 -22.75
N PRO A 172 16.25 -3.12 -22.45
CA PRO A 172 14.86 -2.87 -22.08
C PRO A 172 14.73 -1.97 -20.84
N THR A 173 13.71 -1.11 -20.81
CA THR A 173 13.47 -0.15 -19.73
C THR A 173 12.30 -0.52 -18.81
N ASN A 174 11.74 -1.71 -18.99
CA ASN A 174 10.73 -2.23 -18.06
C ASN A 174 11.37 -2.56 -16.70
N PHE A 175 10.57 -2.51 -15.63
CA PHE A 175 10.99 -2.75 -14.25
C PHE A 175 11.93 -3.94 -14.08
N TRP A 176 11.64 -5.08 -14.71
CA TRP A 176 12.41 -6.32 -14.56
C TRP A 176 13.82 -6.28 -15.17
N ALA A 177 14.11 -5.29 -15.99
CA ALA A 177 15.42 -5.12 -16.65
C ALA A 177 16.22 -3.95 -16.09
N LEU A 178 15.61 -3.07 -15.29
CA LEU A 178 16.27 -1.88 -14.75
C LEU A 178 17.27 -2.25 -13.65
N PRO A 179 18.48 -1.64 -13.62
CA PRO A 179 19.45 -1.83 -12.55
C PRO A 179 19.04 -1.04 -11.29
N LEU A 180 18.03 -1.54 -10.57
CA LEU A 180 17.48 -0.89 -9.38
C LEU A 180 18.15 -1.39 -8.09
N PRO A 181 18.06 -0.65 -6.98
CA PRO A 181 18.47 -1.16 -5.67
C PRO A 181 17.77 -2.47 -5.34
N LYS A 182 18.45 -3.39 -4.65
CA LYS A 182 17.91 -4.72 -4.30
C LYS A 182 16.58 -4.65 -3.53
N GLU A 183 16.43 -3.67 -2.67
CA GLU A 183 15.18 -3.42 -1.94
C GLU A 183 14.03 -3.11 -2.90
N THR A 184 14.28 -2.28 -3.91
CA THR A 184 13.32 -1.87 -4.93
C THR A 184 13.01 -2.99 -5.92
N GLU A 185 14.02 -3.76 -6.35
CA GLU A 185 13.82 -4.98 -7.15
C GLU A 185 12.88 -5.97 -6.44
N ALA A 186 12.93 -6.04 -5.11
CA ALA A 186 12.08 -6.90 -4.29
C ALA A 186 10.70 -6.29 -3.98
N TYR A 187 10.48 -4.99 -4.22
CA TYR A 187 9.26 -4.28 -3.82
C TYR A 187 8.03 -4.77 -4.60
N ILE A 188 8.13 -4.84 -5.93
CA ILE A 188 7.04 -5.35 -6.79
C ILE A 188 6.73 -6.83 -6.51
N PRO A 189 7.74 -7.74 -6.39
CA PRO A 189 7.50 -9.09 -5.92
C PRO A 189 6.68 -9.21 -4.64
N LYS A 190 6.95 -8.38 -3.62
CA LYS A 190 6.18 -8.35 -2.36
C LYS A 190 4.73 -8.00 -2.60
N LEU A 191 4.45 -7.00 -3.42
CA LEU A 191 3.07 -6.62 -3.73
C LEU A 191 2.32 -7.71 -4.49
N LEU A 192 2.91 -8.23 -5.57
CA LEU A 192 2.24 -9.22 -6.42
C LEU A 192 2.01 -10.54 -5.69
N ALA A 193 2.97 -10.99 -4.86
CA ALA A 193 2.82 -12.18 -4.03
C ALA A 193 1.71 -12.01 -2.98
N LEU A 194 1.70 -10.87 -2.28
CA LEU A 194 0.68 -10.57 -1.28
C LEU A 194 -0.72 -10.45 -1.90
N ALA A 195 -0.85 -9.78 -3.04
CA ALA A 195 -2.10 -9.68 -3.80
C ALA A 195 -2.60 -11.07 -4.21
N THR A 196 -1.71 -11.94 -4.67
CA THR A 196 -2.02 -13.33 -5.03
C THR A 196 -2.58 -14.12 -3.83
N VAL A 197 -1.93 -14.01 -2.68
CA VAL A 197 -2.39 -14.64 -1.43
C VAL A 197 -3.78 -14.15 -1.03
N ILE A 198 -4.03 -12.84 -1.15
CA ILE A 198 -5.29 -12.21 -0.77
C ILE A 198 -6.42 -12.54 -1.75
N GLN A 199 -6.11 -12.72 -3.04
CA GLN A 199 -7.08 -13.10 -4.06
C GLN A 199 -7.48 -14.57 -3.95
N HIS A 200 -6.58 -15.44 -3.47
CA HIS A 200 -6.82 -16.88 -3.38
C HIS A 200 -6.49 -17.50 -2.01
N PRO A 201 -7.01 -16.96 -0.89
CA PRO A 201 -6.57 -17.38 0.45
C PRO A 201 -6.87 -18.85 0.73
N HIS A 202 -8.00 -19.37 0.25
CA HIS A 202 -8.37 -20.79 0.41
C HIS A 202 -7.43 -21.73 -0.35
N THR A 203 -7.08 -21.39 -1.60
CA THR A 203 -6.12 -22.16 -2.41
C THR A 203 -4.77 -22.31 -1.71
N TYR A 204 -4.34 -21.26 -1.01
CA TYR A 204 -3.06 -21.22 -0.32
C TYR A 204 -3.15 -21.65 1.15
N GLY A 205 -4.33 -22.00 1.66
CA GLY A 205 -4.55 -22.34 3.07
C GLY A 205 -4.18 -21.18 4.02
N MET A 206 -4.45 -19.95 3.60
CA MET A 206 -4.15 -18.71 4.32
C MET A 206 -5.38 -18.25 5.09
N ASN A 207 -5.20 -18.05 6.40
CA ASN A 207 -6.22 -17.46 7.27
C ASN A 207 -5.99 -15.94 7.35
N LEU A 208 -6.89 -15.17 6.75
CA LEU A 208 -6.85 -13.70 6.81
C LEU A 208 -7.80 -13.23 7.91
N GLU A 209 -7.37 -12.30 8.75
CA GLU A 209 -8.26 -11.65 9.72
C GLU A 209 -9.41 -10.95 8.98
N PRO A 210 -10.69 -11.27 9.29
CA PRO A 210 -11.81 -10.62 8.63
C PRO A 210 -11.83 -9.11 8.86
N VAL A 211 -11.99 -8.35 7.78
CA VAL A 211 -12.09 -6.90 7.83
C VAL A 211 -13.52 -6.50 7.52
N PRO A 212 -14.25 -5.82 8.43
CA PRO A 212 -15.59 -5.34 8.14
C PRO A 212 -15.61 -4.41 6.92
N ASN A 213 -16.51 -4.65 5.98
CA ASN A 213 -16.75 -3.77 4.83
C ASN A 213 -17.56 -2.51 5.23
N LYS A 214 -17.14 -1.86 6.31
CA LYS A 214 -17.70 -0.61 6.83
C LYS A 214 -16.65 0.11 7.66
N ALA A 215 -16.80 1.42 7.81
CA ALA A 215 -15.94 2.18 8.70
C ALA A 215 -16.08 1.68 10.14
N VAL A 216 -14.95 1.33 10.75
CA VAL A 216 -14.84 0.97 12.17
C VAL A 216 -14.03 2.00 12.98
N THR A 217 -13.54 3.03 12.30
CA THR A 217 -12.81 4.17 12.88
C THR A 217 -13.53 5.48 12.55
N GLY A 218 -13.40 6.47 13.42
CA GLY A 218 -13.92 7.83 13.24
C GLY A 218 -12.82 8.86 13.24
N THR A 219 -13.10 10.05 12.69
CA THR A 219 -12.19 11.20 12.78
C THR A 219 -12.61 12.09 13.93
N VAL A 220 -11.65 12.52 14.76
CA VAL A 220 -11.87 13.49 15.83
C VAL A 220 -11.10 14.76 15.50
N THR A 221 -11.80 15.88 15.40
CA THR A 221 -11.15 17.19 15.24
C THR A 221 -10.78 17.71 16.62
N ILE A 222 -9.49 17.98 16.82
CA ILE A 222 -8.95 18.44 18.09
C ILE A 222 -8.70 19.93 17.99
N ASN A 223 -9.53 20.73 18.66
CA ASN A 223 -9.43 22.20 18.66
C ASN A 223 -8.52 22.75 19.77
N LYS A 224 -7.96 21.88 20.62
CA LYS A 224 -7.06 22.24 21.73
C LYS A 224 -5.97 21.19 21.91
N GLN A 225 -4.76 21.61 22.28
CA GLN A 225 -3.62 20.70 22.47
C GLN A 225 -3.93 19.59 23.49
N MET A 226 -3.78 18.33 23.08
CA MET A 226 -4.02 17.15 23.92
C MET A 226 -3.07 16.01 23.55
N LYS A 227 -2.79 15.10 24.51
CA LYS A 227 -1.99 13.90 24.26
C LYS A 227 -2.83 12.86 23.50
N LEU A 228 -2.24 12.20 22.50
CA LEU A 228 -2.93 11.20 21.67
C LEU A 228 -3.51 10.03 22.49
N GLN A 229 -2.86 9.66 23.60
CA GLN A 229 -3.33 8.63 24.53
C GLN A 229 -4.66 8.98 25.23
N THR A 230 -5.03 10.26 25.25
CA THR A 230 -6.26 10.73 25.92
C THR A 230 -7.50 10.60 25.04
N ILE A 231 -7.34 10.28 23.74
CA ILE A 231 -8.41 10.36 22.72
C ILE A 231 -8.67 9.01 22.03
N ALA A 232 -7.67 8.12 22.03
CA ALA A 232 -7.79 6.79 21.44
C ALA A 232 -7.91 5.74 22.57
N THR A 233 -9.14 5.32 22.88
CA THR A 233 -9.47 4.13 23.68
C THR A 233 -10.03 3.05 22.79
#